data_AF-A0A7R9P8B7-F1
#
_entry.id   AF-A0A7R9P8B7-F1
#
_cell.length_a   1.000
_cell.length_b   1.000
_cell.length_c   1.000
_cell.angle_alpha   90.00
_cell.angle_beta   90.00
_cell.angle_gamma   90.00
#
_symmetry.space_group_name_H-M   'P 1'
#
loop_
_entity.id
_entity.type
_entity.pdbx_description
1 polymer ?
#
loop_
_entity_poly.entity_id
_entity_poly.type
_entity_poly.pdbx_seq_one_letter_code
_entity_poly.pdbx_strand_id
1 'polypeptide(L)'
;MLSLTAEDGEIEVRISVGEMVLIIHGFPNDISALRFEWAWQHPDKSRRLRHIPRKKLSEKSFDYCLRILSEMLQVGPWYRLALTIHWIKQEYSQAFPVSNYSFP
;
A
#
# COMPACT_ATOMS: atom_id res chain seq x y z
N MET A 1 9.78 5.10 -3.33
CA MET A 1 9.24 6.36 -2.82
C MET A 1 7.73 6.33 -3.01
N LEU A 2 7.01 6.73 -1.97
CA LEU A 2 5.55 6.92 -2.01
C LEU A 2 5.30 8.40 -2.27
N SER A 3 4.36 8.71 -3.16
CA SER A 3 3.98 10.09 -3.45
C SER A 3 2.48 10.20 -3.65
N LEU A 4 1.84 11.04 -2.85
CA LEU A 4 0.46 11.48 -3.03
C LEU A 4 0.35 12.49 -4.19
N THR A 5 -0.60 12.27 -5.09
CA THR A 5 -0.98 13.21 -6.15
C THR A 5 -2.49 13.28 -6.27
N ALA A 6 -3.01 14.40 -6.76
CA ALA A 6 -4.42 14.54 -7.10
C ALA A 6 -4.48 14.93 -8.59
N GLU A 7 -4.96 14.03 -9.44
CA GLU A 7 -5.14 14.26 -10.87
C GLU A 7 -6.61 14.07 -11.23
N ASP A 8 -7.17 14.98 -12.06
CA ASP A 8 -8.58 14.96 -12.49
C ASP A 8 -9.63 14.95 -11.36
N GLY A 9 -9.27 15.46 -10.17
CA GLY A 9 -10.15 15.45 -8.99
C GLY A 9 -10.18 14.11 -8.23
N GLU A 10 -9.35 13.15 -8.63
CA GLU A 10 -9.18 11.88 -7.93
C GLU A 10 -7.87 11.86 -7.15
N ILE A 11 -7.91 11.37 -5.92
CA ILE A 11 -6.74 11.27 -5.04
C ILE A 11 -6.04 9.95 -5.29
N GLU A 12 -4.75 10.02 -5.62
CA GLU A 12 -3.94 8.88 -6.01
C GLU A 12 -2.67 8.77 -5.16
N VAL A 13 -2.38 7.57 -4.67
CA VAL A 13 -1.11 7.23 -4.02
C VAL A 13 -0.26 6.43 -5.00
N ARG A 14 0.90 6.96 -5.38
CA ARG A 14 1.82 6.34 -6.33
C ARG A 14 3.01 5.72 -5.64
N ILE A 15 3.46 4.59 -6.16
CA ILE A 15 4.65 3.89 -5.68
C ILE A 15 5.70 3.84 -6.77
N SER A 16 6.91 4.29 -6.43
CA SER A 16 8.09 4.13 -7.25
C SER A 16 9.19 3.34 -6.54
N VAL A 17 9.54 2.15 -7.02
CA VAL A 17 10.75 1.46 -6.55
C VAL A 17 11.73 1.44 -7.71
N GLY A 18 12.45 2.55 -7.88
CA GLY A 18 13.22 2.86 -9.09
C GLY A 18 12.37 3.58 -10.14
N GLU A 19 11.30 2.95 -10.59
CA GLU A 19 10.35 3.49 -11.57
C GLU A 19 8.91 3.44 -11.01
N MET A 20 7.95 4.19 -11.58
CA MET A 20 6.54 4.13 -11.16
C MET A 20 5.95 2.76 -11.48
N VAL A 21 5.48 2.07 -10.44
CA VAL A 21 5.03 0.66 -10.55
C VAL A 21 3.52 0.53 -10.39
N LEU A 22 2.94 1.20 -9.40
CA LEU A 22 1.50 1.11 -9.13
C LEU A 22 0.92 2.43 -8.63
N ILE A 23 -0.37 2.60 -8.89
CA ILE A 23 -1.20 3.71 -8.45
C ILE A 23 -2.40 3.16 -7.69
N ILE A 24 -2.75 3.80 -6.58
CA ILE A 24 -3.94 3.49 -5.79
C ILE A 24 -4.82 4.71 -5.77
N HIS A 25 -6.05 4.58 -6.23
CA HIS A 25 -7.02 5.68 -6.30
C HIS A 25 -8.36 5.25 -5.72
N GLY A 26 -9.33 6.16 -5.65
CA GLY A 26 -10.63 5.91 -5.00
C GLY A 26 -10.66 6.23 -3.50
N PHE A 27 -9.72 7.03 -3.01
CA PHE A 27 -9.79 7.56 -1.64
C PHE A 27 -10.94 8.59 -1.53
N PRO A 28 -11.75 8.54 -0.47
CA PRO A 28 -12.89 9.45 -0.31
C PRO A 28 -12.48 10.88 0.06
N ASN A 29 -11.25 11.08 0.53
CA ASN A 29 -10.68 12.39 0.91
C ASN A 29 -9.16 12.29 1.10
N ASP A 30 -8.48 13.45 1.07
CA ASP A 30 -7.03 13.56 1.19
C ASP A 30 -6.54 13.03 2.53
N ILE A 31 -7.32 13.20 3.60
CA ILE A 31 -6.96 12.71 4.95
C ILE A 31 -6.81 11.19 4.95
N SER A 32 -7.69 10.47 4.23
CA SER A 32 -7.66 9.02 4.14
C SER A 32 -6.42 8.55 3.36
N ALA A 33 -6.10 9.25 2.27
CA ALA A 33 -4.91 8.98 1.48
C ALA A 33 -3.61 9.31 2.23
N LEU A 34 -3.55 10.43 2.96
CA LEU A 34 -2.43 10.80 3.83
C LEU A 34 -2.20 9.78 4.94
N ARG A 35 -3.29 9.31 5.58
CA ARG A 35 -3.19 8.25 6.60
C ARG A 35 -2.67 6.95 6.01
N PHE A 36 -3.09 6.64 4.79
CA PHE A 36 -2.64 5.47 4.07
C PHE A 36 -1.15 5.58 3.71
N GLU A 37 -0.72 6.69 3.11
CA GLU A 37 0.68 6.97 2.80
C GLU A 37 1.56 6.88 4.06
N TRP A 38 1.15 7.54 5.14
CA TRP A 38 1.91 7.55 6.39
C TRP A 38 2.02 6.17 7.02
N ALA A 39 0.93 5.40 7.07
CA ALA A 39 0.94 4.05 7.61
C ALA A 39 1.81 3.10 6.78
N TRP A 40 1.90 3.34 5.47
CA TRP A 40 2.79 2.58 4.59
C TRP A 40 4.26 2.98 4.73
N GLN A 41 4.55 4.27 4.93
CA GLN A 41 5.91 4.71 5.22
C GLN A 41 6.40 4.27 6.60
N HIS A 42 5.50 4.18 7.57
CA HIS A 42 5.81 3.83 8.96
C HIS A 42 4.97 2.64 9.48
N PRO A 43 5.13 1.43 8.89
CA PRO A 43 4.37 0.25 9.31
C PRO A 43 4.68 -0.16 10.75
N ASP A 44 5.89 0.12 11.24
CA ASP A 44 6.32 -0.13 12.62
C ASP A 44 5.60 0.76 13.64
N LYS A 45 5.20 1.97 13.25
CA LYS A 45 4.44 2.90 14.09
C LYS A 45 2.93 2.69 13.98
N SER A 46 2.47 2.07 12.90
CA SER A 46 1.06 1.78 12.69
C SER A 46 0.63 0.59 13.55
N ARG A 47 -0.21 0.82 14.55
CA ARG A 47 -0.73 -0.22 15.46
C ARG A 47 -1.26 -1.46 14.73
N ARG A 48 -1.86 -1.26 13.54
CA ARG A 48 -2.47 -2.35 12.76
C ARG A 48 -1.52 -3.06 11.81
N LEU A 49 -0.30 -2.57 11.66
CA LEU A 49 0.76 -3.18 10.84
C LEU A 49 1.93 -3.65 11.74
N ARG A 50 1.80 -3.54 13.06
CA ARG A 50 2.84 -3.90 14.02
C ARG A 50 3.18 -5.41 14.02
N HIS A 51 2.25 -6.26 13.58
CA HIS A 51 2.48 -7.71 13.44
C HIS A 51 3.33 -8.04 12.21
N ILE A 52 3.50 -7.10 11.28
CA ILE A 52 4.29 -7.29 10.09
C ILE A 52 5.78 -7.30 10.49
N PRO A 53 6.53 -8.38 10.20
CA PRO A 53 7.96 -8.40 10.44
C PRO A 53 8.66 -7.34 9.59
N ARG A 54 9.69 -6.70 10.17
CA ARG A 54 10.55 -5.74 9.46
C ARG A 54 11.13 -6.35 8.20
N LYS A 55 11.44 -5.48 7.22
CA LYS A 55 12.05 -5.85 5.95
C LYS A 55 13.26 -6.75 6.17
N LYS A 56 13.29 -7.92 5.54
CA LYS A 56 14.46 -8.81 5.58
C LYS A 56 15.56 -8.25 4.69
N LEU A 57 16.83 -8.48 5.03
CA LEU A 57 17.98 -8.03 4.22
C LEU A 57 17.95 -8.59 2.78
N SER A 58 17.42 -9.81 2.61
CA SER A 58 17.27 -10.46 1.30
C SER A 58 15.95 -10.15 0.58
N GLU A 59 15.03 -9.39 1.22
CA GLU A 59 13.72 -9.05 0.65
C GLU A 59 13.86 -7.79 -0.20
N LYS A 60 13.31 -7.82 -1.42
CA LYS A 60 13.30 -6.64 -2.29
C LYS A 60 12.44 -5.55 -1.63
N SER A 61 12.84 -4.28 -1.76
CA SER A 61 12.06 -3.17 -1.23
C SER A 61 10.62 -3.18 -1.76
N PHE A 62 10.44 -3.59 -3.01
CA PHE A 62 9.13 -3.72 -3.65
C PHE A 62 8.26 -4.82 -3.02
N ASP A 63 8.84 -6.01 -2.79
CA ASP A 63 8.14 -7.15 -2.18
C ASP A 63 7.68 -6.81 -0.76
N TYR A 64 8.54 -6.15 0.01
CA TYR A 64 8.18 -5.59 1.31
C TYR A 64 7.02 -4.60 1.20
N CYS A 65 7.09 -3.65 0.27
CA CYS A 65 6.00 -2.68 0.05
C CYS A 65 4.67 -3.36 -0.31
N LEU A 66 4.68 -4.34 -1.22
CA LEU A 66 3.48 -5.10 -1.59
C LEU A 66 2.89 -5.88 -0.43
N ARG A 67 3.74 -6.43 0.44
CA ARG A 67 3.29 -7.12 1.65
C ARG A 67 2.59 -6.15 2.60
N ILE A 68 3.14 -4.96 2.81
CA ILE A 68 2.46 -3.91 3.59
C ILE A 68 1.13 -3.52 2.94
N LEU A 69 1.10 -3.35 1.60
CA LEU A 69 -0.12 -3.01 0.87
C LEU A 69 -1.21 -4.05 1.09
N SER A 70 -0.88 -5.33 0.90
CA SER A 70 -1.83 -6.43 1.06
C SER A 70 -2.48 -6.40 2.45
N GLU A 71 -1.67 -6.18 3.49
CA GLU A 71 -2.16 -6.03 4.85
C GLU A 71 -3.03 -4.78 5.02
N MET A 72 -2.60 -3.64 4.49
CA MET A 72 -3.38 -2.40 4.56
C MET A 72 -4.75 -2.54 3.91
N LEU A 73 -4.86 -3.25 2.79
CA LEU A 73 -6.14 -3.50 2.11
C LEU A 73 -7.07 -4.43 2.90
N GLN A 74 -6.50 -5.33 3.70
CA GLN A 74 -7.27 -6.26 4.54
C GLN A 74 -7.59 -5.70 5.92
N VAL A 75 -6.93 -4.61 6.33
CA VAL A 75 -7.06 -4.00 7.64
C VAL A 75 -8.01 -2.81 7.60
N GLY A 76 -8.95 -2.73 8.55
CA GLY A 76 -9.85 -1.57 8.67
C GLY A 76 -9.09 -0.29 9.07
N PRO A 77 -9.52 0.92 8.62
CA PRO A 77 -10.71 1.25 7.84
C PRO A 77 -10.52 1.13 6.32
N TRP A 78 -9.33 0.79 5.83
CA TRP A 78 -9.02 0.84 4.41
C TRP A 78 -9.74 -0.24 3.59
N TYR A 79 -10.02 -1.41 4.17
CA TYR A 79 -10.84 -2.44 3.49
C TYR A 79 -12.24 -1.92 3.09
N ARG A 80 -12.76 -0.91 3.80
CA ARG A 80 -14.08 -0.32 3.53
C ARG A 80 -14.05 0.74 2.43
N LEU A 81 -12.85 1.15 2.02
CA LEU A 81 -12.67 2.10 0.95
C LEU A 81 -12.69 1.34 -0.37
N ALA A 82 -13.38 1.87 -1.37
CA ALA A 82 -13.40 1.31 -2.73
C ALA A 82 -12.10 1.65 -3.47
N LEU A 83 -10.97 1.26 -2.87
CA LEU A 83 -9.64 1.54 -3.42
C LEU A 83 -9.44 0.67 -4.66
N THR A 84 -9.05 1.32 -5.74
CA THR A 84 -8.68 0.66 -6.99
C THR A 84 -7.18 0.72 -7.14
N ILE A 85 -6.58 -0.40 -7.52
CA ILE A 85 -5.13 -0.53 -7.67
C ILE A 85 -4.84 -0.74 -9.15
N HIS A 86 -4.10 0.20 -9.73
CA HIS A 86 -3.70 0.17 -11.12
C HIS A 86 -2.21 -0.10 -11.24
N TRP A 87 -1.85 -1.12 -12.02
CA TRP A 87 -0.47 -1.46 -12.33
C TRP A 87 -0.01 -0.68 -13.55
N ILE A 88 0.91 0.27 -13.37
CA ILE A 88 1.48 1.05 -14.48
C ILE A 88 2.40 0.18 -15.33
N LYS A 89 3.16 -0.71 -14.67
CA LYS A 89 4.04 -1.68 -15.32
C LYS A 89 3.59 -3.09 -15.02
N GLN A 90 3.04 -3.77 -16.03
CA GLN A 90 2.58 -5.16 -15.90
C GLN A 90 3.72 -6.15 -15.59
N GLU A 91 4.96 -5.80 -15.94
CA GLU A 91 6.16 -6.60 -15.61
C GLU A 91 6.36 -6.79 -14.09
N TYR A 92 5.82 -5.89 -13.29
CA TYR A 92 5.85 -5.96 -11.83
C TYR A 92 4.54 -6.45 -11.23
N SER A 93 3.54 -6.77 -12.07
CA SER A 93 2.27 -7.30 -11.59
C SER A 93 2.56 -8.62 -10.88
N GLN A 94 2.31 -8.61 -9.57
CA GLN A 94 2.39 -9.80 -8.74
C GLN A 94 1.06 -9.95 -8.03
N ALA A 95 0.59 -11.18 -7.92
CA ALA A 95 -0.51 -11.48 -7.03
C ALA A 95 -0.12 -11.04 -5.62
N PHE A 96 -1.02 -10.31 -4.96
CA PHE A 96 -0.83 -9.96 -3.56
C PHE A 96 -0.60 -11.26 -2.77
N PRO A 97 0.46 -11.33 -1.95
CA PRO A 97 0.65 -12.49 -1.10
C PRO A 97 -0.60 -12.61 -0.22
N VAL A 98 -1.31 -13.73 -0.36
CA VAL A 98 -2.43 -14.05 0.52
C VAL A 98 -1.88 -14.09 1.94
N SER A 99 -2.34 -13.15 2.73
CA SER A 99 -1.95 -13.01 4.12
C SER A 99 -2.48 -14.21 4.88
N ASN A 100 -1.63 -15.20 5.12
CA ASN A 100 -1.96 -16.35 5.95
C ASN A 100 -2.02 -15.99 7.45
N TYR A 101 -2.15 -14.70 7.76
CA TYR A 101 -2.43 -14.19 9.09
C TYR A 101 -3.91 -14.41 9.37
N SER A 102 -4.24 -15.60 9.86
CA SER A 102 -5.53 -15.87 10.49
C SER A 102 -5.77 -14.79 11.54
N PHE A 103 -6.70 -13.88 11.27
CA PHE A 103 -7.20 -12.95 12.28
C PHE A 103 -7.70 -13.79 13.47
N PRO A 104 -7.18 -13.59 14.69
CA PRO A 104 -7.82 -14.16 15.87
C PRO A 104 -9.18 -13.51 16.14
#